data_AF-A0A9P1MPE3-F1
#
_entry.id   AF-A0A9P1MPE3-F1
#
_cell.length_a   1.000
_cell.length_b   1.000
_cell.length_c   1.000
_cell.angle_alpha   90.00
_cell.angle_beta   90.00
_cell.angle_gamma   90.00
#
_symmetry.space_group_name_H-M   'P 1'
#
loop_
_entity.id
_entity.type
_entity.pdbx_description
1 polymer ?
#
loop_
_entity_poly.entity_id
_entity_poly.type
_entity_poly.pdbx_seq_one_letter_code
_entity_poly.pdbx_strand_id
1 'polypeptide(L)'
;MVDGAVGEDSTCSNLRTFLTKLEEMRKSDDMVIIALNNELPTKSFPGCEKSKAVCEDFLNRAKILKDSRQNLLDKCRLLNEKLVEVSTDMEKKSATVLIRQIKSQQEIEEVVWMRTRKAITERCSHFI
;
A
#
# COMPACT_ATOMS: atom_id res chain seq x y z
N MET A 1 -15.24 22.19 -15.81
CA MET A 1 -14.06 21.39 -15.44
C MET A 1 -14.57 20.25 -14.57
N VAL A 2 -14.87 19.10 -15.17
CA VAL A 2 -15.48 17.95 -14.47
C VAL A 2 -14.80 16.68 -14.96
N ASP A 3 -13.57 16.43 -14.50
CA ASP A 3 -12.77 15.25 -14.89
C ASP A 3 -12.14 14.58 -13.66
N GLY A 4 -12.93 14.31 -12.62
CA GLY A 4 -12.41 13.74 -11.37
C GLY A 4 -13.16 12.53 -10.78
N ALA A 5 -14.41 12.24 -11.19
CA ALA A 5 -15.27 11.34 -10.42
C ALA A 5 -15.48 9.93 -11.02
N VAL A 6 -15.19 9.72 -12.31
CA VAL A 6 -15.54 8.46 -13.00
C VAL A 6 -14.55 7.31 -12.70
N GLY A 7 -13.34 7.62 -12.21
CA GLY A 7 -12.29 6.63 -11.95
C GLY A 7 -12.30 5.99 -10.56
N GLU A 8 -12.80 6.69 -9.53
CA GLU A 8 -12.70 6.20 -8.15
C GLU A 8 -13.80 5.18 -7.77
N ASP A 9 -15.02 5.37 -8.30
CA ASP A 9 -16.17 4.53 -7.96
C ASP A 9 -16.13 3.17 -8.69
N SER A 10 -15.52 3.14 -9.89
CA SER A 10 -15.27 1.91 -10.65
C SER A 10 -14.19 1.02 -10.03
N THR A 11 -13.28 1.59 -9.23
CA THR A 11 -12.19 0.81 -8.60
C THR A 11 -12.74 -0.16 -7.56
N CYS A 12 -13.65 0.30 -6.69
CA CYS A 12 -14.17 -0.52 -5.59
C CYS A 12 -15.32 -1.46 -5.98
N SER A 13 -15.94 -1.26 -7.15
CA SER A 13 -17.06 -2.06 -7.64
C SER A 13 -16.63 -3.23 -8.54
N ASN A 14 -15.40 -3.20 -9.07
CA ASN A 14 -14.86 -4.26 -9.92
C ASN A 14 -13.63 -4.92 -9.29
N LEU A 15 -13.72 -6.22 -9.04
CA LEU A 15 -12.65 -7.01 -8.43
C LEU A 15 -11.32 -6.90 -9.19
N ARG A 16 -11.34 -6.96 -10.53
CA ARG A 16 -10.13 -6.90 -11.36
C ARG A 16 -9.49 -5.51 -11.30
N THR A 17 -10.30 -4.46 -11.36
CA THR A 17 -9.82 -3.09 -11.26
C THR A 17 -9.19 -2.83 -9.88
N PHE A 18 -9.87 -3.25 -8.81
CA PHE A 18 -9.35 -3.17 -7.44
C PHE A 18 -7.98 -3.86 -7.30
N LEU A 19 -7.87 -5.13 -7.74
CA LEU A 19 -6.62 -5.88 -7.63
C LEU A 19 -5.49 -5.29 -8.46
N THR A 20 -5.79 -4.83 -9.69
CA THR A 20 -4.81 -4.15 -10.54
C THR A 20 -4.30 -2.88 -9.86
N LYS A 21 -5.20 -2.06 -9.31
CA LYS A 21 -4.82 -0.82 -8.64
C LYS A 21 -3.95 -1.08 -7.40
N LEU A 22 -4.32 -2.06 -6.58
CA LEU A 22 -3.55 -2.41 -5.39
C LEU A 22 -2.15 -2.91 -5.75
N GLU A 23 -2.03 -3.71 -6.81
CA GLU A 23 -0.75 -4.20 -7.31
C GLU A 23 0.14 -3.05 -7.83
N GLU A 24 -0.42 -2.10 -8.58
CA GLU A 24 0.31 -0.90 -9.02
C GLU A 24 0.84 -0.09 -7.84
N MET A 25 0.07 0.04 -6.76
CA MET A 25 0.49 0.74 -5.54
C MET A 25 1.60 -0.01 -4.78
N ARG A 26 1.72 -1.33 -4.92
CA ARG A 26 2.76 -2.14 -4.28
C ARG A 26 4.10 -2.04 -4.99
N LYS A 27 4.12 -1.82 -6.32
CA LYS A 27 5.35 -1.57 -7.07
C LYS A 27 6.14 -0.36 -6.56
N SER A 28 5.47 0.58 -5.90
CA SER A 28 6.14 1.74 -5.28
C SER A 28 7.02 1.35 -4.08
N ASP A 29 6.74 0.23 -3.40
CA ASP A 29 7.56 -0.22 -2.27
C ASP A 29 8.97 -0.66 -2.74
N ASP A 30 9.04 -1.38 -3.88
CA ASP A 30 10.32 -1.77 -4.48
C ASP A 30 11.18 -0.56 -4.84
N MET A 31 10.54 0.50 -5.35
CA MET A 31 11.22 1.76 -5.68
C MET A 31 11.80 2.44 -4.44
N VAL A 32 11.11 2.39 -3.30
CA VAL A 32 11.62 2.91 -2.02
C VAL A 32 12.86 2.13 -1.59
N ILE A 33 12.85 0.80 -1.67
CA ILE A 33 14.01 -0.03 -1.28
C ILE A 33 15.20 0.19 -2.23
N ILE A 34 14.95 0.25 -3.55
CA ILE A 34 15.98 0.50 -4.56
C ILE A 34 16.63 1.87 -4.31
N ALA A 35 15.83 2.92 -4.14
CA ALA A 35 16.34 4.26 -3.90
C ALA A 35 17.10 4.35 -2.56
N LEU A 36 16.64 3.67 -1.49
CA LEU A 36 17.37 3.62 -0.22
C LEU A 36 18.76 3.01 -0.38
N ASN A 37 18.86 1.93 -1.16
CA ASN A 37 20.13 1.27 -1.42
C ASN A 37 21.10 2.15 -2.21
N ASN A 38 20.60 3.02 -3.08
CA ASN A 38 21.39 3.96 -3.86
C ASN A 38 21.82 5.21 -3.06
N GLU A 39 21.00 5.65 -2.11
CA GLU A 39 21.28 6.85 -1.31
C GLU A 39 22.22 6.58 -0.13
N LEU A 40 22.21 5.35 0.43
CA LEU A 40 23.09 5.00 1.53
C LEU A 40 24.45 4.50 1.04
N PRO A 41 25.57 4.99 1.62
CA PRO A 41 26.90 4.54 1.25
C PRO A 41 27.08 3.03 1.54
N THR A 42 28.12 2.45 0.94
CA THR A 42 28.51 1.07 1.24
C THR A 42 28.99 0.97 2.68
N LYS A 43 28.91 -0.24 3.27
CA LYS A 43 29.24 -0.49 4.68
C LYS A 43 30.64 -0.04 5.09
N SER A 44 31.54 0.12 4.12
CA SER A 44 32.93 0.55 4.31
C SER A 44 33.09 2.04 4.62
N PHE A 45 32.03 2.86 4.54
CA PHE A 45 32.06 4.29 4.86
C PHE A 45 30.95 4.69 5.86
N PRO A 46 31.04 4.24 7.12
CA PRO A 46 30.07 4.63 8.15
C PRO A 46 30.37 6.06 8.64
N GLY A 47 29.34 6.89 8.83
CA GLY A 47 29.47 8.10 9.66
C GLY A 47 29.03 9.43 9.07
N CYS A 48 28.00 9.48 8.23
CA CYS A 48 27.37 10.76 7.88
C CYS A 48 26.05 10.91 8.64
N GLU A 49 25.87 12.01 9.37
CA GLU A 49 24.59 12.41 9.99
C GLU A 49 23.42 12.39 8.96
N LYS A 50 23.76 12.62 7.68
CA LYS A 50 22.87 12.46 6.53
C LYS A 50 22.25 11.06 6.42
N SER A 51 22.97 10.00 6.79
CA SER A 51 22.48 8.61 6.67
C SER A 51 21.29 8.33 7.59
N LYS A 52 21.27 8.92 8.80
CA LYS A 52 20.12 8.82 9.70
C LYS A 52 18.90 9.54 9.14
N ALA A 53 19.07 10.77 8.65
CA ALA A 53 18.00 11.55 8.05
C ALA A 53 17.41 10.85 6.80
N VAL A 54 18.27 10.26 5.95
CA VAL A 54 17.85 9.42 4.81
C VAL A 54 17.02 8.24 5.31
N CYS A 55 17.48 7.50 6.32
CA CYS A 55 16.73 6.38 6.86
C CYS A 55 15.34 6.75 7.41
N GLU A 56 15.23 7.88 8.11
CA GLU A 56 13.95 8.40 8.61
C GLU A 56 13.01 8.80 7.46
N ASP A 57 13.52 9.48 6.44
CA ASP A 57 12.75 9.88 5.26
C ASP A 57 12.21 8.65 4.49
N PHE A 58 13.06 7.66 4.24
CA PHE A 58 12.63 6.44 3.54
C PHE A 58 11.62 5.61 4.34
N LEU A 59 11.78 5.53 5.66
CA LEU A 59 10.76 4.91 6.51
C LEU A 59 9.43 5.68 6.45
N ASN A 60 9.48 7.00 6.42
CA ASN A 60 8.28 7.84 6.29
C ASN A 60 7.60 7.65 4.93
N ARG A 61 8.37 7.63 3.83
CA ARG A 61 7.84 7.33 2.49
C ARG A 61 7.16 5.96 2.45
N ALA A 62 7.77 4.93 3.02
CA ALA A 62 7.17 3.60 3.10
C ALA A 62 5.87 3.58 3.91
N LYS A 63 5.79 4.34 5.01
CA LYS A 63 4.54 4.49 5.79
C LYS A 63 3.45 5.17 4.97
N ILE A 64 3.76 6.26 4.26
CA ILE A 64 2.78 6.95 3.40
C ILE A 64 2.20 6.01 2.35
N LEU A 65 3.04 5.16 1.74
CA LEU A 65 2.58 4.15 0.77
C LEU A 65 1.68 3.10 1.43
N LYS A 66 2.06 2.59 2.61
CA LYS A 66 1.23 1.68 3.41
C LYS A 66 -0.14 2.30 3.73
N ASP A 67 -0.15 3.52 4.25
CA ASP A 67 -1.36 4.22 4.66
C ASP A 67 -2.27 4.50 3.47
N SER A 68 -1.70 4.85 2.31
CA SER A 68 -2.45 5.03 1.07
C SER A 68 -3.17 3.74 0.63
N ARG A 69 -2.49 2.58 0.71
CA ARG A 69 -3.12 1.27 0.41
C ARG A 69 -4.16 0.90 1.45
N GLN A 70 -3.89 1.12 2.73
CA GLN A 70 -4.84 0.86 3.80
C GLN A 70 -6.13 1.69 3.61
N ASN A 71 -5.99 2.96 3.25
CA ASN A 71 -7.13 3.83 2.94
C ASN A 71 -7.95 3.31 1.75
N LEU A 72 -7.31 2.81 0.69
CA LEU A 72 -8.02 2.17 -0.43
C LEU A 72 -8.78 0.93 0.02
N LEU A 73 -8.14 0.06 0.80
CA LEU A 73 -8.74 -1.17 1.32
C LEU A 73 -9.97 -0.87 2.18
N ASP A 74 -9.84 0.07 3.13
CA ASP A 74 -10.93 0.45 4.02
C ASP A 74 -12.07 1.17 3.28
N LYS A 75 -11.75 2.08 2.35
CA LYS A 75 -12.74 2.74 1.48
C LYS A 75 -13.54 1.70 0.69
N CYS A 76 -12.87 0.80 -0.02
CA CYS A 76 -13.57 -0.20 -0.83
C CYS A 76 -14.36 -1.20 0.03
N ARG A 77 -13.88 -1.56 1.23
CA ARG A 77 -14.62 -2.44 2.14
C ARG A 77 -15.93 -1.78 2.56
N LEU A 78 -15.86 -0.55 3.06
CA LEU A 78 -17.04 0.20 3.54
C LEU A 78 -18.06 0.42 2.42
N LEU A 79 -17.62 0.72 1.21
CA LEU A 79 -18.53 0.88 0.06
C LEU A 79 -19.27 -0.42 -0.28
N ASN A 80 -18.56 -1.56 -0.29
CA ASN A 80 -19.18 -2.84 -0.59
C ASN A 80 -20.05 -3.36 0.57
N GLU A 81 -19.69 -3.08 1.83
CA GLU A 81 -20.53 -3.39 2.99
C GLU A 81 -21.87 -2.66 2.90
N LYS A 82 -21.86 -1.36 2.58
CA LYS A 82 -23.08 -0.59 2.31
C LYS A 82 -23.86 -1.14 1.12
N LEU A 83 -23.19 -1.55 0.05
CA LEU A 83 -23.85 -2.12 -1.13
C LEU A 83 -24.62 -3.40 -0.79
N VAL A 84 -24.03 -4.28 0.03
CA VAL A 84 -24.68 -5.53 0.50
C VAL A 84 -25.99 -5.27 1.27
N GLU A 85 -26.10 -4.14 1.98
CA GLU A 85 -27.29 -3.76 2.75
C GLU A 85 -28.45 -3.30 1.86
N VAL A 86 -28.16 -2.67 0.73
CA VAL A 86 -29.17 -2.00 -0.13
C VAL A 86 -29.47 -2.74 -1.44
N SER A 87 -28.63 -3.70 -1.84
CA SER A 87 -28.70 -4.37 -3.14
C SER A 87 -29.54 -5.65 -3.19
N THR A 88 -29.92 -6.01 -4.43
CA THR A 88 -30.55 -7.28 -4.78
C THR A 88 -29.52 -8.44 -4.85
N ASP A 89 -29.99 -9.69 -4.98
CA ASP A 89 -29.17 -10.90 -4.82
C ASP A 89 -27.89 -10.95 -5.68
N MET A 90 -27.91 -10.47 -6.93
CA MET A 90 -26.74 -10.54 -7.83
C MET A 90 -25.64 -9.54 -7.46
N GLU A 91 -26.02 -8.29 -7.20
CA GLU A 91 -25.09 -7.24 -6.76
C GLU A 91 -24.54 -7.57 -5.37
N LYS A 92 -25.41 -8.03 -4.47
CA LYS A 92 -25.04 -8.49 -3.12
C LYS A 92 -24.01 -9.62 -3.16
N LYS A 93 -24.19 -10.60 -4.05
CA LYS A 93 -23.22 -11.68 -4.25
C LYS A 93 -21.87 -11.14 -4.70
N SER A 94 -21.87 -10.22 -5.66
CA SER A 94 -20.65 -9.63 -6.21
C SER A 94 -19.89 -8.81 -5.16
N ALA A 95 -20.61 -7.96 -4.41
CA ALA A 95 -20.06 -7.19 -3.31
C ALA A 95 -19.50 -8.08 -2.19
N THR A 96 -20.19 -9.18 -1.85
CA THR A 96 -19.73 -10.15 -0.85
C THR A 96 -18.40 -10.81 -1.25
N VAL A 97 -18.27 -11.19 -2.52
CA VAL A 97 -17.00 -11.74 -3.06
C VAL A 97 -15.88 -10.71 -2.95
N LEU A 98 -16.17 -9.46 -3.29
CA LEU A 98 -15.19 -8.37 -3.24
C LEU A 98 -14.74 -8.06 -1.81
N ILE A 99 -15.67 -8.01 -0.83
CA ILE A 99 -15.36 -7.88 0.60
C ILE A 99 -14.42 -9.00 1.06
N ARG A 100 -14.71 -10.26 0.68
CA ARG A 100 -13.85 -11.39 1.04
C ARG A 100 -12.44 -11.22 0.48
N GLN A 101 -12.33 -10.77 -0.77
CA GLN A 101 -11.02 -10.49 -1.35
C GLN A 101 -10.30 -9.35 -0.61
N ILE A 102 -11.00 -8.25 -0.28
CA ILE A 102 -10.40 -7.12 0.44
C ILE A 102 -9.85 -7.57 1.79
N LYS A 103 -10.59 -8.37 2.56
CA LYS A 103 -10.11 -8.89 3.86
C LYS A 103 -8.82 -9.71 3.71
N SER A 104 -8.77 -10.58 2.69
CA SER A 104 -7.54 -11.30 2.36
C SER A 104 -6.39 -10.35 1.98
N GLN A 105 -6.67 -9.27 1.24
CA GLN A 105 -5.65 -8.28 0.90
C GLN A 105 -5.18 -7.45 2.11
N GLN A 106 -6.03 -7.23 3.11
CA GLN A 106 -5.65 -6.57 4.37
C GLN A 106 -4.66 -7.42 5.16
N GLU A 107 -4.88 -8.73 5.23
CA GLU A 107 -3.92 -9.67 5.86
C GLU A 107 -2.58 -9.68 5.10
N ILE A 108 -2.62 -9.66 3.77
CA ILE A 108 -1.41 -9.58 2.93
C ILE A 108 -0.68 -8.25 3.15
N GLU A 109 -1.41 -7.14 3.29
CA GLU A 109 -0.81 -5.82 3.45
C GLU A 109 0.02 -5.70 4.73
N GLU A 110 -0.42 -6.32 5.82
CA GLU A 110 0.38 -6.37 7.05
C GLU A 110 1.69 -7.16 6.85
N VAL A 111 1.65 -8.25 6.06
CA VAL A 111 2.87 -9.00 5.70
C VAL A 111 3.80 -8.17 4.81
N VAL A 112 3.27 -7.47 3.82
CA VAL A 112 4.02 -6.57 2.94
C VAL A 112 4.70 -5.47 3.77
N TRP A 113 3.96 -4.81 4.65
CA TRP A 113 4.48 -3.79 5.55
C TRP A 113 5.61 -4.31 6.44
N MET A 114 5.42 -5.47 7.07
CA MET A 114 6.46 -6.09 7.90
C MET A 114 7.76 -6.34 7.12
N ARG A 115 7.66 -6.83 5.88
CA ARG A 115 8.82 -7.07 5.01
C ARG A 115 9.52 -5.78 4.60
N THR A 116 8.77 -4.78 4.14
CA THR A 116 9.31 -3.47 3.74
C THR A 116 10.00 -2.78 4.91
N ARG A 117 9.34 -2.74 6.07
CA ARG A 117 9.92 -2.17 7.30
C ARG A 117 11.19 -2.90 7.72
N LYS A 118 11.20 -4.23 7.67
CA LYS A 118 12.37 -5.04 8.00
C LYS A 118 13.55 -4.71 7.08
N ALA A 119 13.33 -4.68 5.76
CA ALA A 119 14.36 -4.36 4.79
C ALA A 119 14.97 -2.95 5.03
N ILE A 120 14.13 -1.94 5.28
CA ILE A 120 14.61 -0.59 5.62
C ILE A 120 15.40 -0.61 6.93
N THR A 121 14.87 -1.25 7.97
CA THR A 121 15.49 -1.29 9.30
C THR A 121 16.84 -1.99 9.27
N GLU A 122 16.93 -3.15 8.59
CA GLU A 122 18.19 -3.89 8.44
C GLU A 122 19.22 -3.06 7.69
N ARG A 123 18.84 -2.41 6.59
CA ARG A 123 19.74 -1.54 5.83
C ARG A 123 20.22 -0.33 6.65
N CYS A 124 19.32 0.24 7.44
CA CYS A 124 19.57 1.43 8.25
C CYS A 124 20.28 1.14 9.57
N SER A 125 20.24 -0.08 10.10
CA SER A 125 20.87 -0.46 11.37
C SER A 125 22.38 -0.20 11.42
N HIS A 126 23.03 -0.07 10.26
CA HIS A 126 24.45 0.28 10.16
C HIS A 126 24.75 1.77 10.32
N PHE A 127 23.72 2.62 10.36
CA PHE A 127 23.82 4.08 10.37
C PHE A 127 23.06 4.75 11.52
N ILE A 128 22.42 3.95 12.39
CA ILE A 128 21.65 4.40 13.56
C ILE A 128 22.39 3.95 14.83
#